data_AF-A0A5E4HQE9-F1
#
_entry.id   AF-A0A5E4HQE9-F1
#
_cell.length_a   1.000
_cell.length_b   1.000
_cell.length_c   1.000
_cell.angle_alpha   90.00
_cell.angle_beta   90.00
_cell.angle_gamma   90.00
#
_symmetry.space_group_name_H-M   'P 1'
#
loop_
_entity.id
_entity.type
_entity.pdbx_description
1 polymer ?
#
loop_
_entity_poly.entity_id
_entity_poly.type
_entity_poly.pdbx_seq_one_letter_code
_entity_poly.pdbx_strand_id
1 'polypeptide(L)' 'MKDEDNFGTADVPVAITPRNGNVVLLQMDGKLTQDEFKKAFRLAVKGDQDVYEIQKQALLSKSKTEVIE' A
#
# COMPACT_ATOMS: atom_id res chain seq x y z
N MET A 1 -6.01 11.28 -9.23
CA MET A 1 -6.72 10.26 -8.42
C MET A 1 -8.09 9.97 -8.98
N LYS A 2 -9.05 10.93 -9.00
CA LYS A 2 -10.38 10.68 -9.60
C LYS A 2 -10.33 10.25 -11.08
N ASP A 3 -9.41 10.78 -11.86
CA ASP A 3 -9.32 10.41 -13.29
C ASP A 3 -8.72 9.01 -13.51
N GLU A 4 -7.88 8.54 -12.60
CA GLU A 4 -7.28 7.21 -12.70
C GLU A 4 -8.24 6.14 -12.18
N ASP A 5 -8.98 6.41 -11.11
CA ASP A 5 -9.98 5.50 -10.56
C ASP A 5 -11.24 5.40 -11.45
N ASN A 6 -11.70 6.52 -12.02
CA ASN A 6 -12.89 6.54 -12.88
C ASN A 6 -12.65 6.06 -14.31
N PHE A 7 -11.43 6.20 -14.83
CA PHE A 7 -11.10 5.86 -16.24
C PHE A 7 -9.99 4.81 -16.36
N GLY A 8 -9.47 4.31 -15.23
CA GLY A 8 -8.49 3.24 -15.17
C GLY A 8 -9.07 1.90 -15.61
N THR A 9 -8.19 1.02 -16.06
CA THR A 9 -8.59 -0.31 -16.57
C THR A 9 -8.78 -1.33 -15.45
N ALA A 10 -8.14 -1.10 -14.30
CA ALA A 10 -8.27 -1.89 -13.10
C ALA A 10 -7.73 -1.15 -11.86
N ASP A 11 -8.27 -1.49 -10.69
CA ASP A 11 -7.74 -1.12 -9.38
C ASP A 11 -7.32 -2.38 -8.60
N VAL A 12 -6.18 -2.34 -7.91
CA VAL A 12 -5.61 -3.49 -7.18
C VAL A 12 -5.16 -3.08 -5.77
N PRO A 13 -6.10 -2.92 -4.82
CA PRO A 13 -5.76 -2.65 -3.43
C PRO A 13 -5.03 -3.84 -2.79
N VAL A 14 -3.93 -3.55 -2.09
CA VAL A 14 -3.11 -4.53 -1.36
C VAL A 14 -2.82 -4.00 0.04
N ALA A 15 -2.80 -4.87 1.04
CA ALA A 15 -2.23 -4.57 2.35
C ALA A 15 -1.33 -5.70 2.84
N ILE A 16 -0.17 -5.33 3.38
CA ILE A 16 0.85 -6.26 3.85
C ILE A 16 1.22 -6.00 5.30
N THR A 17 1.41 -7.08 6.07
CA THR A 17 1.98 -6.95 7.41
C THR A 17 3.50 -6.74 7.33
N PRO A 18 4.02 -5.61 7.82
CA PRO A 18 5.43 -5.26 7.65
C PRO A 18 6.39 -6.21 8.40
N ARG A 19 5.89 -6.94 9.40
CA ARG A 19 6.70 -7.87 10.20
C ARG A 19 7.23 -9.06 9.41
N ASN A 20 6.40 -9.62 8.52
CA ASN A 20 6.68 -10.89 7.85
C ASN A 20 6.32 -10.89 6.36
N GLY A 21 5.78 -9.79 5.84
CA GLY A 21 5.41 -9.66 4.43
C GLY A 21 4.13 -10.41 4.05
N ASN A 22 3.31 -10.86 5.01
CA ASN A 22 2.06 -11.54 4.67
C ASN A 22 1.07 -10.56 4.06
N VAL A 23 0.45 -10.98 2.95
CA VAL A 23 -0.70 -10.28 2.37
C VAL A 23 -1.91 -10.51 3.25
N VAL A 24 -2.49 -9.44 3.78
CA VAL A 24 -3.70 -9.46 4.61
C VAL A 24 -4.93 -8.91 3.91
N LEU A 25 -4.72 -8.17 2.82
CA LEU A 25 -5.77 -7.75 1.89
C LEU A 25 -5.23 -7.82 0.46
N LEU A 26 -6.02 -8.40 -0.43
CA LEU A 26 -5.79 -8.37 -1.86
C LEU A 26 -7.15 -8.30 -2.55
N GLN A 27 -7.41 -7.19 -3.20
CA GLN A 27 -8.60 -6.98 -4.01
C GLN A 27 -8.18 -6.63 -5.44
N MET A 28 -9.08 -6.87 -6.39
CA MET A 28 -8.89 -6.49 -7.79
C MET A 28 -10.26 -6.18 -8.38
N ASP A 29 -10.42 -4.97 -8.88
CA ASP A 29 -11.56 -4.55 -9.71
C ASP A 29 -11.06 -4.21 -11.12
N GLY A 30 -11.82 -4.56 -12.15
CA GLY A 30 -11.44 -4.39 -13.56
C GLY A 30 -10.79 -5.61 -14.21
N LYS A 31 -10.08 -5.38 -15.32
CA LYS A 31 -9.53 -6.46 -16.17
C LYS A 31 -8.02 -6.30 -16.36
N LEU A 32 -7.28 -7.31 -15.93
CA LEU A 32 -5.85 -7.44 -16.16
C LEU A 32 -5.53 -8.84 -16.69
N THR A 33 -4.54 -8.92 -17.56
CA THR A 33 -3.86 -10.19 -17.83
C THR A 33 -3.06 -10.62 -16.59
N GLN A 34 -2.68 -11.90 -16.53
CA GLN A 34 -1.92 -12.42 -15.41
C GLN A 34 -0.57 -11.69 -15.20
N ASP A 35 0.09 -11.26 -16.28
CA ASP A 35 1.37 -10.58 -16.19
C ASP A 35 1.24 -9.11 -15.78
N GLU A 36 0.16 -8.44 -16.20
CA GLU A 36 -0.18 -7.11 -15.72
C GLU A 36 -0.52 -7.14 -14.23
N PHE A 37 -1.32 -8.12 -13.78
CA PHE A 37 -1.59 -8.30 -12.35
C PHE A 37 -0.30 -8.52 -11.54
N LYS A 38 0.60 -9.39 -11.99
CA LYS A 38 1.90 -9.59 -11.31
C LYS A 38 2.70 -8.30 -11.23
N LYS A 39 2.66 -7.45 -12.26
CA LYS A 39 3.33 -6.16 -12.27
C LYS A 39 2.68 -5.18 -11.30
N ALA A 40 1.35 -5.07 -11.32
CA ALA A 40 0.58 -4.22 -10.41
C ALA A 40 0.79 -4.63 -8.95
N PHE A 41 0.71 -5.93 -8.65
CA PHE A 41 0.94 -6.46 -7.30
C PHE A 41 2.33 -6.13 -6.77
N ARG A 42 3.40 -6.31 -7.59
CA ARG A 42 4.76 -5.94 -7.18
C ARG A 42 4.91 -4.43 -6.94
N LEU A 43 4.20 -3.62 -7.72
CA LEU A 43 4.20 -2.17 -7.53
C LEU A 43 3.51 -1.78 -6.22
N ALA A 44 2.35 -2.39 -5.94
CA ALA A 44 1.61 -2.18 -4.70
C ALA A 44 2.44 -2.61 -3.47
N VAL A 45 3.09 -3.77 -3.52
CA VAL A 45 4.01 -4.25 -2.46
C VAL A 45 5.13 -3.25 -2.17
N LYS A 46 5.71 -2.64 -3.21
CA LYS A 46 6.75 -1.63 -3.05
C LYS A 46 6.16 -0.36 -2.40
N GLY A 47 5.01 0.09 -2.87
CA GLY A 47 4.31 1.24 -2.28
C GLY A 47 3.96 1.03 -0.81
N ASP A 48 3.54 -0.18 -0.43
CA ASP A 48 3.26 -0.55 0.97
C ASP A 48 4.49 -0.36 1.87
N GLN A 49 5.69 -0.67 1.37
CA GLN A 49 6.94 -0.45 2.13
C GLN A 49 7.24 1.03 2.32
N ASP A 50 7.04 1.85 1.29
CA ASP A 50 7.23 3.30 1.37
C ASP A 50 6.23 3.93 2.35
N VAL A 51 4.96 3.52 2.29
CA VAL A 51 3.90 3.96 3.21
C VAL A 51 4.18 3.51 4.65
N TYR A 52 4.65 2.27 4.85
CA TYR A 52 5.00 1.77 6.17
C TYR A 52 6.08 2.62 6.85
N GLU A 53 7.12 3.04 6.13
CA GLU A 53 8.17 3.88 6.71
C GLU A 53 7.60 5.24 7.14
N ILE A 54 6.72 5.84 6.33
CA ILE A 54 6.02 7.09 6.69
C ILE A 54 5.17 6.89 7.96
N GLN A 55 4.38 5.81 8.02
CA GLN A 55 3.55 5.48 9.19
C GLN A 55 4.40 5.29 10.46
N LYS A 56 5.52 4.59 10.35
CA LYS A 56 6.47 4.36 11.44
C LYS A 56 7.08 5.68 11.94
N GLN A 57 7.53 6.54 11.04
CA GLN A 57 8.09 7.85 11.42
C GLN A 57 7.04 8.73 12.10
N ALA A 58 5.80 8.76 11.61
CA ALA A 58 4.70 9.50 12.24
C ALA A 58 4.41 9.03 13.67
N LEU A 59 4.43 7.72 13.92
CA LEU A 59 4.28 7.17 15.27
C LEU A 59 5.45 7.56 16.18
N LEU A 60 6.69 7.45 15.70
CA LEU A 60 7.88 7.82 16.47
C LEU A 60 7.94 9.31 16.79
N SER A 61 7.55 10.18 15.85
CA SER A 61 7.50 11.63 16.10
C SER A 61 6.46 11.97 17.16
N LYS A 62 5.29 11.32 17.11
CA LYS A 62 4.24 11.52 18.12
C LYS A 62 4.69 11.07 19.51
N SER A 63 5.30 9.90 19.61
CA SER A 63 5.82 9.40 20.90
C SER A 63 6.91 10.29 21.48
N LYS A 64 7.74 10.96 20.66
CA LYS A 64 8.74 11.92 21.16
C LYS A 64 8.12 13.19 21.72
N THR A 65 6.98 13.64 21.18
CA THR A 65 6.26 14.82 21.68
C THR A 65 5.62 14.56 23.05
N GLU A 66 5.09 13.37 23.29
CA GLU A 66 4.41 13.02 24.55
C GLU A 66 5.36 12.78 25.75
N VAL A 67 6.68 12.66 25.54
CA VAL A 67 7.67 12.43 26.62
C VAL A 67 8.29 13.75 27.12
N ILE A 68 7.98 14.89 26.49
CA ILE A 68 8.54 16.21 26.81
C ILE A 68 7.49 17.13 27.48
N GLU A 69 6.30 16.62 27.79
CA GLU A 69 5.29 17.30 28.64
C GLU A 69 5.24 16.73 30.06
#